data_AF-A0A7X9BBB5-F1
#
_entry.id   AF-A0A7X9BBB5-F1
#
_cell.length_a   1.000
_cell.length_b   1.000
_cell.length_c   1.000
_cell.angle_alpha   90.00
_cell.angle_beta   90.00
_cell.angle_gamma   90.00
#
_symmetry.space_group_name_H-M   'P 1'
#
loop_
_entity.id
_entity.type
_entity.pdbx_description
1 polymer ?
#
loop_
_entity_poly.entity_id
_entity_poly.type
_entity_poly.pdbx_seq_one_letter_code
_entity_poly.pdbx_strand_id
1 'polypeptide(L)'
;MENKITTNSGRYYLFICILIIGVFITAWYLSSWYYLKKEERLHKSFLITSNTIEYEITDIDEVKQVLNESPSNYFIYISYPKDEKIYRFEKKIKKYIDTYNIKDSFYYLNITNYLEKEDLYTKLNKIFDTDKIEDLPTILYYENKVLVEVINGPNYSKFANILKSDNFIKD
;
A
#
# COMPACT_ATOMS: atom_id res chain seq x y z
N MET A 1 -75.33 2.35 -20.12
CA MET A 1 -74.58 1.99 -18.90
C MET A 1 -73.14 2.44 -19.08
N GLU A 2 -72.80 3.63 -18.57
CA GLU A 2 -71.43 4.14 -18.61
C GLU A 2 -70.62 3.51 -17.48
N ASN A 3 -69.61 2.73 -17.83
CA ASN A 3 -68.75 2.05 -16.87
C ASN A 3 -67.64 3.03 -16.45
N LYS A 4 -67.86 3.74 -15.34
CA LYS A 4 -66.90 4.70 -14.82
C LYS A 4 -65.79 3.95 -14.10
N ILE A 5 -64.72 3.65 -14.83
CA ILE A 5 -63.48 3.10 -14.25
C ILE A 5 -62.87 4.19 -13.38
N THR A 6 -63.15 4.15 -12.08
CA THR A 6 -62.50 5.00 -11.08
C THR A 6 -61.08 4.49 -10.88
N THR A 7 -60.20 4.87 -11.81
CA THR A 7 -58.76 4.58 -11.70
C THR A 7 -58.24 5.33 -10.49
N ASN A 8 -57.82 4.58 -9.46
CA ASN A 8 -57.31 5.11 -8.20
C ASN A 8 -55.88 5.64 -8.41
N SER A 9 -55.78 6.74 -9.16
CA SER A 9 -54.55 7.32 -9.71
C SER A 9 -53.52 7.65 -8.63
N GLY A 10 -53.96 8.03 -7.43
CA GLY A 10 -53.09 8.32 -6.29
C GLY A 10 -52.23 7.14 -5.83
N ARG A 11 -52.73 5.90 -5.93
CA ARG A 11 -51.96 4.69 -5.56
C ARG A 11 -50.85 4.41 -6.57
N TYR A 12 -51.10 4.66 -7.86
CA TYR A 12 -50.12 4.49 -8.92
C TYR A 12 -48.97 5.51 -8.82
N TYR A 13 -49.28 6.77 -8.53
CA TYR A 13 -48.24 7.79 -8.27
C TYR A 13 -47.39 7.45 -7.03
N LEU A 14 -47.99 6.89 -5.98
CA LEU A 14 -47.24 6.39 -4.81
C LEU A 14 -46.28 5.26 -5.18
N PHE A 15 -46.71 4.29 -6.01
CA PHE A 15 -45.83 3.22 -6.49
C PHE A 15 -44.68 3.75 -7.33
N ILE A 16 -44.91 4.74 -8.21
CA ILE A 16 -43.85 5.37 -9.00
C ILE A 16 -42.85 6.11 -8.10
N CYS A 17 -43.33 6.86 -7.11
CA CYS A 17 -42.46 7.56 -6.16
C CYS A 17 -41.56 6.58 -5.38
N ILE A 18 -42.11 5.46 -4.91
CA ILE A 18 -41.34 4.42 -4.21
C ILE A 18 -40.28 3.81 -5.13
N LEU A 19 -40.63 3.56 -6.41
CA LEU A 19 -39.71 3.00 -7.39
C LEU A 19 -38.55 3.96 -7.68
N ILE A 20 -38.82 5.25 -7.85
CA ILE A 20 -37.80 6.29 -8.04
C ILE A 20 -36.88 6.38 -6.81
N ILE A 21 -37.44 6.41 -5.60
CA ILE A 21 -36.67 6.42 -4.36
C ILE A 21 -35.79 5.16 -4.24
N GLY A 22 -36.30 3.99 -4.62
CA GLY A 22 -35.53 2.74 -4.66
C GLY A 22 -34.32 2.81 -5.59
N VAL A 23 -34.46 3.43 -6.77
CA VAL A 23 -33.34 3.65 -7.70
C VAL A 23 -32.28 4.58 -7.08
N PHE A 24 -32.70 5.66 -6.40
CA PHE A 24 -31.76 6.54 -5.71
C PHE A 24 -31.00 5.84 -4.58
N ILE A 25 -31.69 5.03 -3.77
CA ILE A 25 -31.05 4.28 -2.67
C ILE A 25 -30.04 3.26 -3.21
N THR A 26 -30.38 2.53 -4.28
CA THR A 26 -29.48 1.54 -4.87
C THR A 26 -28.26 2.17 -5.53
N ALA A 27 -28.44 3.29 -6.24
CA ALA A 27 -27.33 4.05 -6.81
C ALA A 27 -26.40 4.59 -5.71
N TRP A 28 -26.96 5.11 -4.62
CA TRP A 28 -26.18 5.56 -3.46
C TRP A 28 -25.44 4.39 -2.80
N TYR A 29 -26.10 3.25 -2.59
CA TYR A 29 -25.48 2.08 -1.98
C TYR A 29 -24.30 1.56 -2.80
N LEU A 30 -24.43 1.46 -4.13
CA LEU A 30 -23.36 1.07 -5.04
C LEU A 30 -22.19 2.07 -4.99
N SER A 31 -22.50 3.35 -4.98
CA SER A 31 -21.51 4.43 -4.88
C SER A 31 -20.72 4.34 -3.56
N SER A 32 -21.43 4.26 -2.44
CA SER A 32 -20.84 4.11 -1.10
C SER A 32 -19.97 2.86 -1.01
N TRP A 33 -20.45 1.72 -1.52
CA TRP A 33 -19.67 0.49 -1.58
C TRP A 33 -18.38 0.68 -2.39
N TYR A 34 -18.45 1.32 -3.56
CA TYR A 34 -17.28 1.59 -4.39
C TYR A 34 -16.25 2.48 -3.68
N TYR A 35 -16.69 3.54 -3.00
CA TYR A 35 -15.82 4.41 -2.22
C TYR A 35 -15.18 3.67 -1.04
N LEU A 36 -15.98 2.93 -0.27
CA LEU A 36 -15.49 2.12 0.86
C LEU A 36 -14.44 1.09 0.40
N LYS A 37 -14.69 0.36 -0.69
CA LYS A 37 -13.71 -0.58 -1.26
C LYS A 37 -12.44 0.13 -1.75
N LYS A 38 -12.54 1.35 -2.27
CA LYS A 38 -11.36 2.11 -2.70
C LYS A 38 -10.54 2.58 -1.50
N GLU A 39 -11.22 3.03 -0.45
CA GLU A 39 -10.60 3.48 0.79
C GLU A 39 -9.91 2.31 1.52
N GLU A 40 -10.64 1.22 1.78
CA GLU A 40 -10.14 0.01 2.44
C GLU A 40 -8.87 -0.54 1.77
N ARG A 41 -8.82 -0.51 0.44
CA ARG A 41 -7.67 -0.98 -0.33
C ARG A 41 -6.42 -0.13 -0.17
N LEU A 42 -6.59 1.15 0.17
CA LEU A 42 -5.48 2.07 0.36
C LEU A 42 -5.05 2.12 1.83
N HIS A 43 -5.88 1.69 2.78
CA HIS A 43 -5.54 1.69 4.21
C HIS A 43 -4.44 0.70 4.62
N LYS A 44 -4.08 -0.24 3.75
CA LYS A 44 -2.99 -1.21 3.99
C LYS A 44 -2.01 -1.19 2.82
N SER A 45 -0.73 -1.47 3.11
CA SER A 45 0.25 -1.73 2.05
C SER A 45 -0.22 -2.90 1.18
N PHE A 46 -0.04 -2.78 -0.12
CA PHE A 46 -0.31 -3.83 -1.08
C PHE A 46 0.59 -5.05 -0.83
N LEU A 47 1.82 -4.87 -0.34
CA LEU A 47 2.75 -5.97 -0.11
C LEU A 47 2.27 -6.90 1.02
N ILE A 48 1.70 -6.32 2.07
CA ILE A 48 1.06 -7.05 3.18
C ILE A 48 -0.27 -7.67 2.75
N THR A 49 -1.12 -6.89 2.06
CA THR A 49 -2.44 -7.37 1.61
C THR A 49 -2.32 -8.51 0.59
N SER A 50 -1.23 -8.56 -0.18
CA SER A 50 -0.97 -9.62 -1.15
C SER A 50 -0.16 -10.79 -0.60
N ASN A 51 0.11 -10.82 0.70
CA ASN A 51 0.91 -11.83 1.37
C ASN A 51 2.31 -12.03 0.73
N THR A 52 2.87 -10.93 0.20
CA THR A 52 4.22 -10.93 -0.40
C THR A 52 5.28 -10.84 0.68
N ILE A 53 4.97 -10.11 1.75
CA ILE A 53 5.81 -9.94 2.94
C ILE A 53 4.94 -10.33 4.13
N GLU A 54 5.47 -11.22 4.98
CA GLU A 54 4.76 -11.65 6.20
C GLU A 54 5.00 -10.71 7.38
N TYR A 55 6.12 -9.98 7.38
CA TYR A 55 6.55 -9.18 8.52
C TYR A 55 6.43 -7.67 8.26
N GLU A 56 5.48 -7.06 8.98
CA GLU A 56 5.30 -5.60 9.06
C GLU A 56 5.88 -5.10 10.39
N ILE A 57 6.90 -4.26 10.31
CA ILE A 57 7.47 -3.57 11.46
C ILE A 57 6.71 -2.24 11.60
N THR A 58 6.03 -2.06 12.73
CA THR A 58 5.28 -0.83 13.02
C THR A 58 6.02 0.11 13.96
N ASP A 59 6.97 -0.41 14.74
CA ASP A 59 7.85 0.38 15.59
C ASP A 59 9.22 0.56 14.93
N ILE A 60 9.52 1.82 14.64
CA ILE A 60 10.81 2.28 14.14
C ILE A 60 11.97 1.88 15.07
N ASP A 61 11.74 1.82 16.39
CA ASP A 61 12.79 1.54 17.37
C ASP A 61 13.10 0.02 17.47
N GLU A 62 12.16 -0.85 17.09
CA GLU A 62 12.33 -2.32 17.03
C GLU A 62 13.07 -2.79 15.78
N VAL A 63 13.11 -1.96 14.72
CA VAL A 63 13.79 -2.26 13.45
C VAL A 63 15.19 -2.82 13.69
N LYS A 64 16.01 -2.19 14.53
CA LYS A 64 17.40 -2.61 14.75
C LYS A 64 17.53 -4.04 15.26
N GLN A 65 16.60 -4.49 16.08
CA GLN A 65 16.58 -5.86 16.58
C GLN A 65 16.29 -6.84 15.44
N VAL A 66 15.29 -6.54 14.61
CA VAL A 66 14.93 -7.35 13.45
C VAL A 66 16.09 -7.42 12.45
N LEU A 67 16.81 -6.32 12.24
CA LEU A 67 17.98 -6.27 11.36
C LEU A 67 19.17 -7.10 11.86
N ASN A 68 19.32 -7.27 13.17
CA ASN A 68 20.39 -8.12 13.71
C ASN A 68 20.16 -9.60 13.41
N GLU A 69 18.89 -10.02 13.40
CA GLU A 69 18.44 -11.40 13.12
C GLU A 69 18.27 -11.66 11.61
N SER A 70 18.36 -10.61 10.79
CA SER A 70 18.22 -10.69 9.32
C SER A 70 19.40 -11.39 8.64
N PRO A 71 19.19 -11.94 7.43
CA PRO A 71 20.24 -12.52 6.60
C PRO A 71 21.34 -11.49 6.26
N SER A 72 22.44 -11.94 5.66
CA SER A 72 23.55 -11.05 5.28
C SER A 72 23.15 -9.97 4.28
N ASN A 73 22.27 -10.30 3.33
CA ASN A 73 21.76 -9.40 2.31
C ASN A 73 20.26 -9.23 2.48
N TYR A 74 19.79 -7.99 2.58
CA TYR A 74 18.36 -7.72 2.79
C TYR A 74 17.95 -6.32 2.29
N PHE A 75 16.65 -6.15 2.13
CA PHE A 75 16.00 -4.91 1.75
C PHE A 75 15.09 -4.43 2.87
N ILE A 76 15.08 -3.12 3.11
CA ILE A 76 14.11 -2.47 3.99
C ILE A 76 13.30 -1.51 3.16
N TYR A 77 11.99 -1.72 3.12
CA TYR A 77 11.05 -0.83 2.47
C TYR A 77 10.32 0.01 3.51
N ILE A 78 10.56 1.32 3.46
CA ILE A 78 9.99 2.31 4.37
C ILE A 78 8.87 3.00 3.62
N SER A 79 7.64 2.83 4.09
CA SER A 79 6.48 3.41 3.41
C SER A 79 5.29 3.63 4.35
N TYR A 80 4.25 4.24 3.79
CA TYR A 80 2.97 4.45 4.43
C TYR A 80 1.83 4.12 3.45
N PRO A 81 0.73 3.54 3.95
CA PRO A 81 -0.50 3.33 3.20
C PRO A 81 -1.20 4.68 2.93
N LYS A 82 -2.29 4.65 2.15
CA LYS A 82 -3.17 5.78 1.77
C LYS A 82 -2.69 6.64 0.60
N ASP A 83 -1.60 6.27 -0.06
CA ASP A 83 -1.14 6.94 -1.29
C ASP A 83 -1.27 6.02 -2.53
N GLU A 84 -1.93 6.51 -3.58
CA GLU A 84 -2.17 5.73 -4.80
C GLU A 84 -0.88 5.50 -5.62
N LYS A 85 0.08 6.43 -5.61
CA LYS A 85 1.38 6.27 -6.27
C LYS A 85 2.18 5.18 -5.58
N ILE A 86 2.18 5.18 -4.24
CA ILE A 86 2.81 4.13 -3.42
C ILE A 86 2.19 2.76 -3.73
N TYR A 87 0.86 2.67 -3.72
CA TYR A 87 0.16 1.42 -4.02
C TYR A 87 0.47 0.86 -5.43
N ARG A 88 0.59 1.75 -6.44
CA ARG A 88 1.01 1.36 -7.80
C ARG A 88 2.48 0.92 -7.85
N PHE A 89 3.35 1.57 -7.07
CA PHE A 89 4.75 1.20 -6.94
C PHE A 89 4.90 -0.19 -6.30
N GLU A 90 4.23 -0.44 -5.17
CA GLU A 90 4.18 -1.73 -4.48
C GLU A 90 3.75 -2.88 -5.40
N LYS A 91 2.71 -2.64 -6.22
CA LYS A 91 2.28 -3.61 -7.25
C LYS A 91 3.37 -3.97 -8.25
N LYS A 92 4.22 -3.01 -8.62
CA LYS A 92 5.32 -3.25 -9.56
C LYS A 92 6.46 -3.99 -8.88
N ILE A 93 6.89 -3.55 -7.70
CA ILE A 93 8.00 -4.19 -6.98
C ILE A 93 7.64 -5.61 -6.49
N LYS A 94 6.36 -5.89 -6.17
CA LYS A 94 5.89 -7.26 -5.87
C LYS A 94 6.34 -8.27 -6.92
N LYS A 95 6.19 -7.93 -8.20
CA LYS A 95 6.59 -8.83 -9.30
C LYS A 95 8.07 -9.19 -9.22
N TYR A 96 8.91 -8.25 -8.83
CA TYR A 96 10.35 -8.46 -8.68
C TYR A 96 10.64 -9.28 -7.43
N ILE A 97 10.01 -8.96 -6.31
CA ILE A 97 10.15 -9.72 -5.07
C ILE A 97 9.80 -11.20 -5.30
N ASP A 98 8.70 -11.47 -6.02
CA ASP A 98 8.32 -12.82 -6.43
C ASP A 98 9.32 -13.46 -7.40
N THR A 99 9.73 -12.72 -8.44
CA THR A 99 10.59 -13.26 -9.52
C THR A 99 11.99 -13.61 -9.03
N TYR A 100 12.54 -12.79 -8.13
CA TYR A 100 13.88 -12.99 -7.56
C TYR A 100 13.85 -13.76 -6.23
N ASN A 101 12.68 -14.23 -5.80
CA ASN A 101 12.47 -14.97 -4.55
C ASN A 101 13.10 -14.34 -3.30
N ILE A 102 13.07 -12.99 -3.20
CA ILE A 102 13.70 -12.24 -2.10
C ILE A 102 12.72 -11.92 -0.95
N LYS A 103 11.60 -12.65 -0.87
CA LYS A 103 10.53 -12.40 0.13
C LYS A 103 11.04 -12.42 1.56
N ASP A 104 11.84 -13.44 1.88
CA ASP A 104 12.38 -13.66 3.23
C ASP A 104 13.47 -12.65 3.61
N SER A 105 13.96 -11.88 2.63
CA SER A 105 14.98 -10.85 2.81
C SER A 105 14.43 -9.45 2.55
N PHE A 106 13.11 -9.28 2.48
CA PHE A 106 12.47 -8.00 2.19
C PHE A 106 11.53 -7.60 3.34
N TYR A 107 11.95 -6.63 4.14
CA TYR A 107 11.25 -6.17 5.33
C TYR A 107 10.46 -4.90 5.04
N TYR A 108 9.24 -4.80 5.58
CA TYR A 108 8.41 -3.61 5.46
C TYR A 108 8.34 -2.86 6.79
N LEU A 109 8.72 -1.58 6.77
CA LEU A 109 8.57 -0.64 7.87
C LEU A 109 7.42 0.33 7.58
N ASN A 110 6.35 0.20 8.35
CA ASN A 110 5.20 1.08 8.26
C ASN A 110 5.39 2.30 9.17
N ILE A 111 5.51 3.48 8.57
CA ILE A 111 5.75 4.73 9.30
C ILE A 111 4.50 5.61 9.44
N THR A 112 3.29 5.06 9.24
CA THR A 112 2.02 5.83 9.31
C THR A 112 1.93 6.69 10.58
N ASN A 113 2.32 6.14 11.72
CA ASN A 113 2.25 6.81 13.03
C ASN A 113 3.29 7.94 13.22
N TYR A 114 4.20 8.10 12.26
CA TYR A 114 5.32 9.04 12.33
C TYR A 114 5.29 10.12 11.24
N LEU A 115 4.30 10.09 10.32
CA LEU A 115 4.21 11.02 9.17
C LEU A 115 4.05 12.49 9.58
N GLU A 116 3.35 12.77 10.67
CA GLU A 116 3.06 14.14 11.12
C GLU A 116 4.20 14.74 11.97
N LYS A 117 5.28 13.99 12.20
CA LYS A 117 6.42 14.48 13.00
C LYS A 117 7.40 15.25 12.13
N GLU A 118 7.71 16.47 12.53
CA GLU A 118 8.63 17.37 11.79
C GLU A 118 10.05 16.79 11.61
N ASP A 119 10.44 15.81 12.45
CA ASP A 119 11.78 15.21 12.48
C ASP A 119 11.85 13.80 11.87
N LEU A 120 10.84 13.37 11.12
CA LEU A 120 10.75 12.01 10.56
C LEU A 120 12.02 11.58 9.83
N TYR A 121 12.47 12.35 8.85
CA TYR A 121 13.66 12.01 8.06
C TYR A 121 14.92 11.97 8.92
N THR A 122 15.05 12.89 9.88
CA THR A 122 16.16 12.90 10.84
C THR A 122 16.16 11.64 11.71
N LYS A 123 14.99 11.19 12.19
CA LYS A 123 14.86 9.96 12.99
C LYS A 123 15.22 8.72 12.14
N LEU A 124 14.72 8.64 10.91
CA LEU A 124 15.04 7.53 10.00
C LEU A 124 16.54 7.47 9.69
N ASN A 125 17.12 8.60 9.30
CA ASN A 125 18.56 8.75 9.02
C ASN A 125 19.42 8.31 10.23
N LYS A 126 19.05 8.72 11.45
CA LYS A 126 19.74 8.30 12.68
C LYS A 126 19.64 6.81 12.96
N ILE A 127 18.53 6.17 12.61
CA ILE A 127 18.30 4.75 12.90
C ILE A 127 19.04 3.85 11.93
N PHE A 128 19.06 4.23 10.65
CA PHE A 128 19.75 3.50 9.59
C PHE A 128 21.20 3.92 9.37
N ASP A 129 21.70 4.84 10.21
CA ASP A 129 23.06 5.39 10.14
C ASP A 129 23.41 5.92 8.74
N THR A 130 22.51 6.75 8.21
CA THR A 130 22.60 7.32 6.86
C THR A 130 22.10 8.75 6.87
N ASP A 131 22.46 9.55 5.87
CA ASP A 131 21.96 10.90 5.62
C ASP A 131 21.17 11.00 4.32
N LYS A 132 21.01 9.87 3.61
CA LYS A 132 20.50 9.82 2.23
C LYS A 132 18.99 9.64 2.13
N ILE A 133 18.26 9.47 3.24
CA ILE A 133 16.80 9.29 3.21
C ILE A 133 16.15 10.69 3.15
N GLU A 134 15.59 11.01 1.99
CA GLU A 134 15.04 12.35 1.69
C GLU A 134 13.57 12.33 1.24
N ASP A 135 13.07 11.18 0.77
CA ASP A 135 11.72 11.06 0.22
C ASP A 135 11.07 9.72 0.62
N LEU A 136 9.77 9.59 0.41
CA LEU A 136 9.00 8.38 0.66
C LEU A 136 8.16 8.00 -0.57
N PRO A 137 7.97 6.70 -0.84
CA PRO A 137 8.52 5.57 -0.09
C PRO A 137 10.02 5.38 -0.40
N THR A 138 10.75 4.71 0.48
CA THR A 138 12.20 4.48 0.30
C THR A 138 12.55 3.01 0.45
N ILE A 139 13.48 2.52 -0.38
CA ILE A 139 14.07 1.19 -0.24
C ILE A 139 15.55 1.34 0.13
N LEU A 140 15.95 0.71 1.23
CA LEU A 140 17.34 0.56 1.64
C LEU A 140 17.82 -0.84 1.25
N TYR A 141 18.98 -0.93 0.61
CA TYR A 141 19.61 -2.20 0.28
C TYR A 141 20.88 -2.39 1.10
N TYR A 142 20.94 -3.53 1.79
CA TYR A 142 22.08 -3.94 2.59
C TYR A 142 22.73 -5.18 1.96
N GLU A 143 24.05 -5.11 1.80
CA GLU A 143 24.89 -6.24 1.40
C GLU A 143 25.90 -6.49 2.52
N ASN A 144 26.00 -7.73 2.99
CA ASN A 144 26.83 -8.10 4.14
C ASN A 144 26.62 -7.20 5.37
N LYS A 145 25.36 -6.83 5.64
CA LYS A 145 24.93 -5.91 6.71
C LYS A 145 25.46 -4.47 6.59
N VAL A 146 26.02 -4.08 5.46
CA VAL A 146 26.44 -2.70 5.17
C VAL A 146 25.44 -2.07 4.22
N LEU A 147 25.03 -0.82 4.50
CA LEU A 147 24.14 -0.07 3.62
C LEU A 147 24.88 0.26 2.32
N VAL A 148 24.44 -0.33 1.20
CA VAL A 148 25.04 -0.11 -0.11
C VAL A 148 24.31 1.00 -0.86
N GLU A 149 22.98 0.97 -0.86
CA GLU A 149 22.19 1.84 -1.73
C GLU A 149 20.89 2.31 -1.08
N VAL A 150 20.49 3.54 -1.42
CA VAL A 150 19.23 4.15 -0.99
C VAL A 150 18.42 4.56 -2.21
N ILE A 151 17.20 4.08 -2.29
CA ILE A 151 16.26 4.36 -3.37
C ILE A 151 15.14 5.24 -2.81
N ASN A 152 15.29 6.54 -3.00
CA ASN A 152 14.28 7.53 -2.62
C ASN A 152 13.14 7.57 -3.63
N GLY A 153 11.92 7.68 -3.10
CA GLY A 153 10.68 7.80 -3.87
C GLY A 153 10.30 6.52 -4.63
N PRO A 154 9.22 6.54 -5.43
CA PRO A 154 8.73 5.39 -6.20
C PRO A 154 9.60 5.11 -7.45
N ASN A 155 10.92 4.99 -7.28
CA ASN A 155 11.91 4.80 -8.34
C ASN A 155 12.13 3.32 -8.68
N TYR A 156 11.23 2.81 -9.53
CA TYR A 156 11.23 1.42 -9.98
C TYR A 156 12.49 1.02 -10.77
N SER A 157 13.02 1.93 -11.60
CA SER A 157 14.15 1.60 -12.48
C SER A 157 15.41 1.34 -11.66
N LYS A 158 15.65 2.13 -10.61
CA LYS A 158 16.80 1.94 -9.72
C LYS A 158 16.71 0.61 -8.96
N PHE A 159 15.53 0.27 -8.44
CA PHE A 159 15.30 -1.03 -7.79
C PHE A 159 15.53 -2.21 -8.74
N ALA A 160 14.99 -2.16 -9.95
CA ALA A 160 15.18 -3.20 -10.95
C ALA A 160 16.65 -3.34 -11.39
N ASN A 161 17.43 -2.25 -11.36
CA ASN A 161 18.85 -2.30 -11.71
C ASN A 161 19.69 -2.98 -10.63
N ILE A 162 19.43 -2.72 -9.35
CA ILE A 162 20.12 -3.38 -8.22
C ILE A 162 19.91 -4.89 -8.26
N LEU A 163 18.65 -5.32 -8.45
CA LEU A 163 18.33 -6.74 -8.57
C LEU A 163 19.01 -7.43 -9.75
N LYS A 164 19.36 -6.68 -10.80
CA LYS A 164 20.09 -7.19 -11.96
C LYS A 164 21.61 -7.13 -11.79
N SER A 165 22.14 -6.16 -11.04
CA SER A 165 23.59 -6.01 -10.84
C SER A 165 24.16 -7.04 -9.88
N ASP A 166 23.42 -7.40 -8.84
CA ASP A 166 23.96 -8.18 -7.72
C ASP A 166 24.01 -9.69 -7.95
N ASN A 167 23.79 -10.19 -9.17
CA ASN A 167 23.72 -11.63 -9.44
C ASN A 167 22.80 -12.37 -8.43
N PHE A 168 21.68 -11.76 -8.00
CA PHE A 168 20.62 -12.48 -7.28
C PHE A 168 20.07 -13.67 -8.11
N ILE A 169 20.36 -13.67 -9.41
CA ILE A 169 20.28 -14.84 -10.29
C ILE A 169 21.64 -15.55 -10.21
N LYS A 170 21.79 -16.46 -9.24
CA LYS A 170 22.72 -17.57 -9.35
C LYS A 170 21.94 -18.87 -9.26
N ASP A 171 22.00 -19.56 -10.40
CA ASP A 171 21.62 -20.95 -10.71
C ASP A 171 20.12 -21.30 -10.74
#